data_AF-A0A3B0C769-F1
#
_entry.id   AF-A0A3B0C769-F1
#
_cell.length_a   1.000
_cell.length_b   1.000
_cell.length_c   1.000
_cell.angle_alpha   90.00
_cell.angle_beta   90.00
_cell.angle_gamma   90.00
#
_symmetry.space_group_name_H-M   'P 1'
#
loop_
_entity.id
_entity.type
_entity.pdbx_description
1 polymer ?
#
loop_
_entity_poly.entity_id
_entity_poly.type
_entity_poly.pdbx_seq_one_letter_code
_entity_poly.pdbx_strand_id
1 'polypeptide(L)' 'MFLADEAAAATASNFHTFDLFMILFTLLLVIAVVRSVSAKVKNKFAIGFAAFSLFVFIVLDIYMVKAWMG' A
#
# COMPACT_ATOMS: atom_id res chain seq x y z
N MET A 1 31.12 21.21 1.03
CA MET A 1 31.16 20.06 0.09
C MET A 1 30.81 18.77 0.82
N PHE A 2 31.51 18.41 1.91
CA PHE A 2 31.20 17.25 2.75
C PHE A 2 29.71 17.09 3.15
N LEU A 3 29.05 18.16 3.61
CA LEU A 3 27.62 18.13 3.98
C LEU A 3 26.65 18.00 2.77
N ALA A 4 27.08 18.41 1.58
CA ALA A 4 26.29 18.28 0.35
C ALA A 4 26.43 16.87 -0.25
N ASP A 5 27.62 16.29 -0.14
CA ASP A 5 27.90 14.91 -0.54
C ASP A 5 27.21 13.90 0.38
N GLU A 6 27.12 14.20 1.69
CA GLU A 6 26.41 13.35 2.66
C GLU A 6 24.88 13.42 2.50
N ALA A 7 24.33 14.59 2.14
CA ALA A 7 22.93 14.72 1.75
C ALA A 7 22.62 13.98 0.43
N ALA A 8 23.52 14.06 -0.56
CA ALA A 8 23.39 13.32 -1.82
C ALA A 8 23.52 11.80 -1.62
N ALA A 9 24.38 11.34 -0.70
CA ALA A 9 24.52 9.93 -0.34
C ALA A 9 23.29 9.38 0.42
N ALA A 10 22.59 10.23 1.17
CA ALA A 10 21.30 9.90 1.78
C ALA A 10 20.12 9.88 0.78
N THR A 11 20.35 10.31 -0.47
CA THR A 11 19.33 10.41 -1.54
C THR A 11 19.32 9.20 -2.48
N ALA A 12 19.73 8.01 -2.02
CA ALA A 12 19.87 6.84 -2.91
C ALA A 12 18.62 5.94 -3.01
N SER A 13 17.58 6.18 -2.19
CA SER A 13 16.41 5.29 -2.15
C SER A 13 15.10 6.08 -2.09
N ASN A 14 14.29 5.98 -3.14
CA ASN A 14 12.89 6.44 -3.17
C ASN A 14 11.97 5.53 -2.33
N PHE A 15 12.50 4.44 -1.76
CA PHE A 15 11.78 3.56 -0.85
C PHE A 15 11.82 4.11 0.58
N HIS A 16 10.65 4.17 1.21
CA HIS A 16 10.49 4.54 2.62
C HIS A 16 10.06 3.34 3.46
N THR A 17 10.50 3.26 4.72
CA THR A 17 10.06 2.19 5.64
C THR A 17 8.55 2.14 5.82
N PHE A 18 7.84 3.27 5.65
CA PHE A 18 6.38 3.32 5.68
C PHE A 18 5.72 2.52 4.55
N ASP A 19 6.41 2.31 3.43
CA ASP A 19 5.90 1.57 2.30
C ASP A 19 5.66 0.10 2.64
N LEU A 20 6.44 -0.47 3.57
CA LEU A 20 6.16 -1.81 4.13
C LEU A 20 4.80 -1.85 4.83
N PHE A 21 4.46 -0.80 5.58
CA PHE A 21 3.18 -0.71 6.25
C PHE A 21 2.02 -0.58 5.25
N MET A 22 2.21 0.18 4.18
CA MET A 22 1.23 0.29 3.09
C MET A 22 0.93 -1.08 2.46
N ILE A 23 1.96 -1.84 2.10
CA ILE A 23 1.79 -3.20 1.52
C ILE A 23 1.09 -4.12 2.51
N LEU A 24 1.50 -4.12 3.78
CA LEU A 24 0.85 -4.93 4.82
C LEU A 24 -0.62 -4.56 4.98
N PHE A 25 -0.97 -3.28 4.90
CA PHE A 25 -2.36 -2.83 4.95
C PHE A 25 -3.16 -3.30 3.73
N THR A 26 -2.59 -3.26 2.52
CA THR A 26 -3.21 -3.83 1.33
C THR A 26 -3.48 -5.32 1.50
N LEU A 27 -2.55 -6.09 2.08
CA LEU A 27 -2.77 -7.51 2.39
C LEU A 27 -3.91 -7.72 3.41
N LEU A 28 -4.01 -6.86 4.43
CA LEU A 28 -5.15 -6.88 5.36
C LEU A 28 -6.48 -6.59 4.66
N LEU A 29 -6.50 -5.69 3.68
CA LEU A 29 -7.70 -5.43 2.87
C LEU A 29 -8.08 -6.64 2.02
N VAL A 30 -7.12 -7.34 1.42
CA VAL A 30 -7.38 -8.61 0.71
C VAL A 30 -8.04 -9.62 1.66
N ILE A 31 -7.49 -9.81 2.86
CA ILE A 31 -8.06 -10.70 3.88
C ILE A 31 -9.47 -10.23 4.27
N ALA A 32 -9.68 -8.92 4.46
CA ALA A 32 -10.97 -8.36 4.83
C ALA A 32 -12.04 -8.63 3.75
N VAL A 33 -11.69 -8.46 2.47
CA VAL A 33 -12.58 -8.75 1.33
C VAL A 33 -12.89 -10.24 1.28
N VAL A 34 -11.87 -11.11 1.30
CA VAL A 34 -12.06 -12.58 1.27
C VAL A 34 -12.92 -13.05 2.43
N ARG A 35 -12.65 -12.56 3.65
CA ARG A 35 -13.43 -12.89 4.85
C ARG A 35 -14.88 -12.43 4.71
N SER A 36 -15.11 -11.22 4.18
CA SER A 36 -16.46 -10.64 4.02
C SER A 36 -17.26 -11.39 2.95
N VAL A 37 -16.62 -11.79 1.86
CA VAL A 37 -17.21 -12.61 0.80
C VAL A 37 -17.41 -14.07 1.24
N SER A 38 -16.68 -14.56 2.23
CA SER A 38 -16.83 -15.93 2.77
C SER A 38 -17.82 -16.03 3.93
N ALA A 39 -18.22 -14.92 4.53
CA ALA A 39 -19.14 -14.90 5.68
C ALA A 39 -20.52 -15.48 5.31
N LYS A 40 -21.14 -16.27 6.22
CA LYS A 40 -22.49 -16.82 5.99
C LYS A 40 -23.54 -15.71 5.85
N VAL A 41 -23.44 -14.67 6.66
CA VAL A 41 -24.27 -13.47 6.59
C VAL A 41 -23.50 -12.38 5.84
N LYS A 42 -24.05 -11.91 4.71
CA LYS A 42 -23.39 -10.93 3.86
C LYS A 42 -23.78 -9.52 4.28
N ASN A 43 -22.79 -8.66 4.54
CA ASN A 43 -22.97 -7.22 4.56
C ASN A 43 -22.50 -6.65 3.21
N LYS A 44 -23.45 -6.42 2.29
CA LYS A 44 -23.15 -5.95 0.93
C LYS A 44 -22.44 -4.60 0.92
N PHE A 45 -22.80 -3.71 1.86
CA PHE A 45 -22.15 -2.41 1.99
C PHE A 45 -20.68 -2.58 2.43
N ALA A 46 -20.41 -3.39 3.45
CA ALA A 46 -19.04 -3.64 3.91
C ALA A 46 -18.18 -4.33 2.85
N ILE A 47 -18.75 -5.28 2.09
CA ILE A 47 -18.06 -5.94 0.98
C ILE A 47 -17.71 -4.91 -0.11
N GLY A 48 -18.67 -4.08 -0.52
CA GLY A 48 -18.45 -3.04 -1.53
C GLY A 48 -17.40 -2.01 -1.09
N PHE A 49 -17.50 -1.54 0.16
CA PHE A 49 -16.54 -0.62 0.73
C PHE A 49 -15.13 -1.22 0.79
N ALA A 50 -14.98 -2.43 1.34
CA ALA A 50 -13.68 -3.09 1.44
C ALA A 50 -13.07 -3.38 0.06
N ALA A 51 -13.89 -3.77 -0.93
CA ALA A 51 -13.43 -3.99 -2.29
C ALA A 51 -12.97 -2.69 -2.96
N PHE A 52 -13.70 -1.59 -2.77
CA PHE A 52 -13.31 -0.27 -3.28
C PHE A 52 -12.03 0.24 -2.61
N SER A 53 -11.92 0.10 -1.28
CA SER A 53 -10.67 0.42 -0.56
C SER A 53 -9.50 -0.41 -1.09
N LEU A 54 -9.68 -1.72 -1.29
CA LEU A 54 -8.64 -2.59 -1.84
C LEU A 54 -8.20 -2.12 -3.23
N PHE A 55 -9.15 -1.75 -4.10
CA PHE A 55 -8.83 -1.20 -5.41
C PHE A 55 -7.98 0.07 -5.32
N VAL A 56 -8.39 1.04 -4.49
CA VAL A 56 -7.64 2.29 -4.29
C VAL A 56 -6.22 2.00 -3.76
N PHE A 57 -6.09 1.10 -2.79
CA PHE A 57 -4.79 0.76 -2.21
C PHE A 57 -3.87 0.04 -3.19
N ILE A 58 -4.39 -0.87 -4.03
CA ILE A 58 -3.60 -1.47 -5.11
C ILE A 58 -3.08 -0.40 -6.08
N VAL A 59 -3.91 0.58 -6.43
CA VAL A 59 -3.50 1.69 -7.31
C VAL A 59 -2.40 2.53 -6.64
N LEU A 60 -2.53 2.84 -5.35
CA LEU A 60 -1.50 3.54 -4.58
C LEU A 60 -0.19 2.74 -4.54
N ASP A 61 -0.26 1.42 -4.29
CA ASP A 61 0.92 0.55 -4.28
C ASP A 61 1.64 0.54 -5.64
N ILE A 62 0.89 0.55 -6.74
CA ILE A 62 1.47 0.66 -8.09
C ILE A 62 2.24 1.97 -8.26
N TYR A 63 1.67 3.10 -7.83
CA TYR A 63 2.36 4.40 -7.92
C TYR A 63 3.57 4.47 -6.99
N MET A 64 3.45 3.93 -5.78
CA MET A 64 4.53 3.83 -4.81
C MET A 64 5.70 3.00 -5.38
N VAL A 65 5.44 1.81 -5.90
CA VAL A 65 6.47 0.96 -6.52
C VAL A 65 7.08 1.62 -7.75
N LYS A 66 6.28 2.31 -8.57
CA LYS A 66 6.81 3.10 -9.69
C LYS A 66 7.75 4.21 -9.20
N ALA A 67 7.38 4.92 -8.14
CA ALA A 67 8.22 5.97 -7.56
C ALA A 67 9.56 5.42 -7.04
N TRP A 68 9.62 4.14 -6.61
CA TRP A 68 10.88 3.50 -6.26
C TRP A 68 11.85 3.39 -7.45
N MET A 69 11.32 3.25 -8.67
CA MET A 69 12.10 3.00 -9.89
C MET A 69 12.63 4.28 -10.56
N GLY A 70 12.27 5.47 -10.06
CA GLY A 70 12.61 6.77 -10.66
C GLY A 70 11.67 7.16 -11.81
#